data_AF-A0A840PNQ7-F1
#
_entry.id   AF-A0A840PNQ7-F1
#
_cell.length_a   1.000
_cell.length_b   1.000
_cell.length_c   1.000
_cell.angle_alpha   90.00
_cell.angle_beta   90.00
_cell.angle_gamma   90.00
#
_symmetry.space_group_name_H-M   'P 1'
#
loop_
_entity.id
_entity.type
_entity.pdbx_description
1 polymer ?
#
loop_
_entity_poly.entity_id
_entity_poly.type
_entity_poly.pdbx_seq_one_letter_code
_entity_poly.pdbx_strand_id
1 'polypeptide(L)'
;MGTTTGRRLRADAERSIRAITTAAERLLSGNPAATMEQIAEEAGVSRATIHRRFASREALIEAMEATAWREIDEAIEAAHPATAPPLVALHQATANILRIKSGWRFALARTVPLGAEAGRIRERVMARCEAAFRRAREEGLLRPDADPAWVRRAYLALLTETAHQEPGEAEPDLLAARMLDTLLYGVGRQD
;
A
#
# COMPACT_ATOMS: atom_id res chain seq x y z
N MET A 1 -37.47 2.37 -10.04
CA MET A 1 -37.14 2.07 -8.63
C MET A 1 -36.12 0.92 -8.42
N GLY A 2 -35.39 0.45 -9.45
CA GLY A 2 -34.42 -0.66 -9.32
C GLY A 2 -32.96 -0.28 -9.01
N THR A 3 -32.62 1.01 -8.95
CA THR A 3 -31.24 1.50 -8.81
C THR A 3 -30.74 1.48 -7.35
N THR A 4 -31.63 1.66 -6.37
CA THR A 4 -31.26 1.75 -4.95
C THR A 4 -30.93 0.38 -4.35
N THR A 5 -31.69 -0.67 -4.69
CA THR A 5 -31.45 -2.05 -4.20
C THR A 5 -30.14 -2.62 -4.74
N GLY A 6 -29.85 -2.41 -6.03
CA GLY A 6 -28.59 -2.84 -6.65
C GLY A 6 -27.34 -2.08 -6.16
N ARG A 7 -27.50 -0.85 -5.66
CA ARG A 7 -26.41 -0.07 -5.05
C ARG A 7 -26.11 -0.51 -3.61
N ARG A 8 -27.15 -0.78 -2.81
CA ARG A 8 -27.00 -1.30 -1.44
C ARG A 8 -26.32 -2.68 -1.43
N LEU A 9 -26.74 -3.58 -2.32
CA LEU A 9 -26.16 -4.92 -2.42
C LEU A 9 -24.67 -4.91 -2.80
N ARG A 10 -24.24 -3.97 -3.67
CA ARG A 10 -22.82 -3.77 -4.01
C ARG A 10 -22.03 -3.23 -2.83
N ALA A 11 -22.56 -2.21 -2.15
CA ALA A 11 -21.91 -1.65 -0.96
C ALA A 11 -21.79 -2.68 0.18
N ASP A 12 -22.78 -3.55 0.36
CA ASP A 12 -22.74 -4.65 1.34
C ASP A 12 -21.72 -5.71 0.93
N ALA A 13 -21.64 -6.06 -0.35
CA ALA A 13 -20.62 -6.97 -0.87
C ALA A 13 -19.21 -6.41 -0.67
N GLU A 14 -18.99 -5.13 -0.97
CA GLU A 14 -17.70 -4.47 -0.76
C GLU A 14 -17.31 -4.37 0.72
N ARG A 15 -18.27 -4.05 1.61
CA ARG A 15 -18.04 -4.08 3.06
C ARG A 15 -17.66 -5.47 3.55
N SER A 16 -18.37 -6.49 3.08
CA SER A 16 -18.08 -7.89 3.42
C SER A 16 -16.70 -8.32 2.91
N ILE A 17 -16.31 -7.94 1.69
CA ILE A 17 -14.97 -8.22 1.16
C ILE A 17 -13.91 -7.57 2.03
N ARG A 18 -14.04 -6.27 2.34
CA ARG A 18 -13.11 -5.54 3.20
C ARG A 18 -12.96 -6.20 4.57
N ALA A 19 -14.07 -6.55 5.22
CA ALA A 19 -14.05 -7.22 6.52
C ALA A 19 -13.27 -8.54 6.47
N ILE A 20 -13.51 -9.37 5.45
CA ILE A 20 -12.82 -10.65 5.28
C ILE A 20 -11.33 -10.43 4.99
N THR A 21 -10.97 -9.52 4.09
CA THR A 21 -9.56 -9.29 3.74
C THR A 21 -8.76 -8.72 4.91
N THR A 22 -9.35 -7.83 5.72
CA THR A 22 -8.70 -7.28 6.92
C THR A 22 -8.55 -8.34 8.02
N ALA A 23 -9.57 -9.18 8.23
CA ALA A 23 -9.49 -10.31 9.15
C ALA A 23 -8.41 -11.32 8.72
N ALA A 24 -8.38 -11.66 7.43
CA ALA A 24 -7.37 -12.53 6.86
C ALA A 24 -5.96 -11.97 7.07
N GLU A 25 -5.75 -10.67 6.84
CA GLU A 25 -4.46 -10.01 7.02
C GLU A 25 -3.95 -10.10 8.46
N ARG A 26 -4.82 -9.82 9.45
CA ARG A 26 -4.48 -9.94 10.87
C ARG A 26 -4.08 -11.37 11.24
N LEU A 27 -4.87 -12.35 10.82
CA LEU A 27 -4.64 -13.74 11.17
C LEU A 27 -3.40 -14.32 10.48
N LEU A 28 -3.24 -14.04 9.18
CA LEU A 28 -2.14 -14.57 8.37
C LEU A 28 -0.79 -13.92 8.68
N SER A 29 -0.78 -12.68 9.18
CA SER A 29 0.46 -12.02 9.64
C SER A 29 1.10 -12.73 10.83
N GLY A 30 0.30 -13.31 11.74
CA GLY A 30 0.80 -14.08 12.89
C GLY A 30 0.84 -15.60 12.65
N ASN A 31 -0.08 -16.12 11.83
CA ASN A 31 -0.18 -17.53 11.50
C ASN A 31 -0.41 -17.72 10.00
N PRO A 32 0.65 -17.79 9.17
CA PRO A 32 0.53 -18.00 7.74
C PRO A 32 -0.20 -19.29 7.33
N ALA A 33 -0.30 -20.28 8.22
CA ALA A 33 -0.97 -21.55 7.96
C ALA A 33 -2.47 -21.54 8.31
N ALA A 34 -3.03 -20.41 8.74
CA ALA A 34 -4.45 -20.32 9.09
C ALA A 34 -5.37 -20.74 7.94
N THR A 35 -6.42 -21.47 8.32
CA THR A 35 -7.43 -22.05 7.40
C THR A 35 -8.47 -21.02 6.99
N MET A 36 -9.18 -21.28 5.89
CA MET A 36 -10.30 -20.44 5.44
C MET A 36 -11.42 -20.37 6.48
N GLU A 37 -11.61 -21.44 7.26
CA GLU A 37 -12.58 -21.51 8.35
C GLU A 37 -12.22 -20.58 9.50
N GLN A 38 -10.95 -20.58 9.92
CA GLN A 38 -10.47 -19.65 10.97
C GLN A 38 -10.55 -18.19 10.51
N ILE A 39 -10.28 -17.91 9.23
CA ILE A 39 -10.46 -16.57 8.67
C ILE A 39 -11.93 -16.16 8.67
N ALA A 40 -12.85 -17.08 8.35
CA ALA A 40 -14.28 -16.79 8.37
C ALA A 40 -14.77 -16.44 9.79
N GLU A 41 -14.29 -17.19 10.78
CA GLU A 41 -14.56 -16.92 12.20
C GLU A 41 -14.05 -15.55 12.63
N GLU A 42 -12.78 -15.23 12.35
CA GLU A 42 -12.18 -13.92 12.64
C GLU A 42 -12.94 -12.77 11.94
N ALA A 43 -13.41 -13.00 10.71
CA ALA A 43 -14.18 -12.02 9.95
C ALA A 43 -15.64 -11.89 10.41
N GLY A 44 -16.11 -12.75 11.32
CA GLY A 44 -17.50 -12.78 11.77
C GLY A 44 -18.48 -13.21 10.66
N VAL A 45 -18.05 -14.03 9.71
CA VAL A 45 -18.88 -14.53 8.60
C VAL A 45 -19.01 -16.05 8.61
N SER A 46 -20.08 -16.58 7.99
CA SER A 46 -20.22 -18.02 7.86
C SER A 46 -19.25 -18.62 6.85
N ARG A 47 -18.88 -19.89 7.04
CA ARG A 47 -18.08 -20.68 6.08
C ARG A 47 -18.69 -20.66 4.66
N ALA A 48 -20.01 -20.78 4.55
CA ALA A 48 -20.68 -20.68 3.25
C ALA A 48 -20.49 -19.30 2.59
N THR A 49 -20.40 -18.22 3.40
CA THR A 49 -20.18 -16.87 2.88
C THR A 49 -18.75 -16.70 2.36
N ILE A 50 -17.74 -17.16 3.09
CA ILE A 50 -16.34 -17.02 2.63
C ILE A 50 -16.10 -17.80 1.33
N HIS A 51 -16.57 -19.05 1.23
CA HIS A 51 -16.39 -19.86 0.01
C HIS A 51 -17.21 -19.37 -1.18
N ARG A 52 -18.35 -18.70 -0.94
CA ARG A 52 -19.11 -18.03 -2.01
C ARG A 52 -18.36 -16.80 -2.54
N ARG A 53 -17.55 -16.14 -1.71
CA ARG A 53 -16.79 -14.94 -2.07
C ARG A 53 -15.44 -15.29 -2.70
N PHE A 54 -14.77 -16.30 -2.16
CA PHE A 54 -13.42 -16.69 -2.54
C PHE A 54 -13.41 -18.20 -2.82
N ALA A 55 -13.16 -18.54 -4.08
CA ALA A 55 -13.13 -19.93 -4.53
C ALA A 55 -11.96 -20.73 -3.94
N SER A 56 -10.89 -20.04 -3.54
CA SER A 56 -9.69 -20.63 -2.94
C SER A 56 -9.04 -19.65 -1.94
N ARG A 57 -8.08 -20.15 -1.18
CA ARG A 57 -7.23 -19.34 -0.31
C ARG A 57 -6.39 -18.36 -1.14
N GLU A 58 -5.89 -18.80 -2.28
CA GLU A 58 -5.14 -17.96 -3.22
C GLU A 58 -6.01 -16.82 -3.75
N ALA A 59 -7.28 -17.07 -4.09
CA ALA A 59 -8.20 -16.01 -4.53
C ALA A 59 -8.47 -14.97 -3.43
N LEU A 60 -8.50 -15.38 -2.16
CA LEU A 60 -8.57 -14.45 -1.04
C LEU A 60 -7.29 -13.61 -0.93
N ILE A 61 -6.13 -14.23 -1.05
CA ILE A 61 -4.83 -13.54 -0.97
C ILE A 61 -4.67 -12.53 -2.12
N GLU A 62 -5.03 -12.89 -3.35
CA GLU A 62 -5.03 -11.97 -4.49
C GLU A 62 -5.96 -10.77 -4.23
N ALA A 63 -7.11 -10.99 -3.59
CA ALA A 63 -8.01 -9.90 -3.22
C ALA A 63 -7.45 -9.01 -2.09
N MET A 64 -6.69 -9.58 -1.16
CA MET A 64 -5.94 -8.82 -0.14
C MET A 64 -4.88 -7.94 -0.81
N GLU A 65 -4.05 -8.52 -1.70
CA GLU A 65 -3.04 -7.80 -2.48
C GLU A 65 -3.67 -6.65 -3.29
N ALA A 66 -4.78 -6.91 -3.99
CA ALA A 66 -5.49 -5.89 -4.76
C ALA A 66 -6.09 -4.79 -3.86
N THR A 67 -6.52 -5.12 -2.64
CA THR A 67 -7.03 -4.14 -1.67
C THR A 67 -5.89 -3.25 -1.15
N ALA A 68 -4.77 -3.84 -0.73
CA ALA A 68 -3.61 -3.11 -0.27
C ALA A 68 -3.05 -2.16 -1.35
N TRP A 69 -2.96 -2.60 -2.61
CA TRP A 69 -2.51 -1.73 -3.71
C TRP A 69 -3.51 -0.62 -4.05
N ARG A 70 -4.83 -0.84 -3.91
CA ARG A 70 -5.83 0.24 -4.05
C ARG A 70 -5.65 1.30 -2.97
N GLU A 71 -5.49 0.87 -1.71
CA GLU A 71 -5.25 1.78 -0.60
C GLU A 71 -3.97 2.60 -0.82
N ILE A 72 -2.88 1.98 -1.32
CA ILE A 72 -1.65 2.70 -1.68
C ILE A 72 -1.90 3.74 -2.78
N ASP A 73 -2.63 3.36 -3.84
CA ASP A 73 -2.92 4.27 -4.95
C ASP A 73 -3.78 5.47 -4.51
N GLU A 74 -4.78 5.24 -3.65
CA GLU A 74 -5.61 6.27 -3.04
C GLU A 74 -4.81 7.17 -2.09
N ALA A 75 -3.92 6.60 -1.28
CA ALA A 75 -3.01 7.33 -0.39
C ALA A 75 -2.03 8.25 -1.12
N ILE A 76 -1.53 7.80 -2.28
CA ILE A 76 -0.68 8.62 -3.15
C ILE A 76 -1.49 9.77 -3.74
N GLU A 77 -2.72 9.52 -4.18
CA GLU A 77 -3.59 10.57 -4.73
C GLU A 77 -3.94 11.63 -3.67
N ALA A 78 -4.23 11.19 -2.45
CA ALA A 78 -4.53 12.07 -1.31
C ALA A 78 -3.35 12.98 -0.92
N ALA A 79 -2.12 12.65 -1.30
CA ALA A 79 -0.95 13.50 -1.11
C ALA A 79 -0.84 14.64 -2.16
N HIS A 80 -1.80 14.71 -3.10
CA HIS A 80 -1.87 15.71 -4.16
C HIS A 80 -0.55 15.91 -4.94
N PRO A 81 0.06 14.83 -5.47
CA PRO A 81 1.41 14.87 -6.06
C PRO A 81 1.54 15.78 -7.28
N ALA A 82 0.42 16.13 -7.92
CA ALA A 82 0.38 17.03 -9.06
C ALA A 82 0.35 18.52 -8.69
N THR A 83 -0.08 18.89 -7.47
CA THR A 83 -0.37 20.30 -7.11
C THR A 83 0.30 20.76 -5.83
N ALA A 84 0.56 19.88 -4.86
CA ALA A 84 1.26 20.24 -3.63
C ALA A 84 2.77 20.45 -3.89
N PRO A 85 3.51 21.23 -3.06
CA PRO A 85 4.96 21.32 -3.17
C PRO A 85 5.62 19.91 -3.14
N PRO A 86 6.63 19.61 -3.96
CA PRO A 86 7.13 18.24 -4.14
C PRO A 86 7.55 17.56 -2.84
N LEU A 87 8.22 18.27 -1.94
CA LEU A 87 8.63 17.73 -0.64
C LEU A 87 7.41 17.38 0.23
N VAL A 88 6.39 18.23 0.23
CA VAL A 88 5.15 18.02 0.98
C VAL A 88 4.40 16.79 0.44
N ALA A 89 4.27 16.70 -0.88
CA ALA A 89 3.63 15.54 -1.53
C ALA A 89 4.40 14.24 -1.25
N LEU A 90 5.73 14.24 -1.37
CA LEU A 90 6.57 13.07 -1.09
C LEU A 90 6.46 12.65 0.39
N HIS A 91 6.45 13.61 1.31
CA HIS A 91 6.31 13.33 2.74
C HIS A 91 4.95 12.69 3.05
N GLN A 92 3.86 13.33 2.61
CA GLN A 92 2.50 12.83 2.85
C GLN A 92 2.28 11.45 2.21
N ALA A 93 2.71 11.27 0.96
CA ALA A 93 2.62 9.97 0.30
C ALA A 93 3.42 8.90 1.06
N THR A 94 4.64 9.21 1.50
CA THR A 94 5.48 8.28 2.24
C THR A 94 4.84 7.88 3.57
N ALA A 95 4.39 8.84 4.37
CA ALA A 95 3.73 8.57 5.65
C ALA A 95 2.46 7.71 5.47
N ASN A 96 1.65 8.03 4.46
CA ASN A 96 0.45 7.24 4.13
C ASN A 96 0.80 5.81 3.71
N ILE A 97 1.81 5.63 2.85
CA ILE A 97 2.24 4.29 2.40
C ILE A 97 2.78 3.47 3.58
N LEU A 98 3.54 4.08 4.49
CA LEU A 98 4.05 3.39 5.69
C LEU A 98 2.90 2.90 6.59
N ARG A 99 1.86 3.74 6.80
CA ARG A 99 0.65 3.33 7.53
C ARG A 99 -0.02 2.11 6.87
N ILE A 100 -0.21 2.14 5.55
CA ILE A 100 -0.86 1.03 4.83
C ILE A 100 0.00 -0.23 4.88
N LYS A 101 1.32 -0.11 4.65
CA LYS A 101 2.24 -1.25 4.73
C LYS A 101 2.24 -1.93 6.09
N SER A 102 2.14 -1.17 7.19
CA SER A 102 2.02 -1.74 8.53
C SER A 102 0.71 -2.53 8.74
N GLY A 103 -0.36 -2.14 8.06
CA GLY A 103 -1.66 -2.81 8.10
C GLY A 103 -1.78 -4.03 7.18
N TRP A 104 -0.89 -4.15 6.18
CA TRP A 104 -0.91 -5.20 5.14
C TRP A 104 0.42 -5.93 5.00
N ARG A 105 1.05 -6.30 6.12
CA ARG A 105 2.36 -6.96 6.17
C ARG A 105 2.37 -8.28 5.40
N PHE A 106 1.40 -9.16 5.63
CA PHE A 106 1.31 -10.44 4.94
C PHE A 106 1.05 -10.25 3.44
N ALA A 107 0.05 -9.45 3.05
CA ALA A 107 -0.27 -9.24 1.64
C ALA A 107 0.88 -8.61 0.85
N LEU A 108 1.61 -7.65 1.43
CA LEU A 108 2.65 -6.89 0.73
C LEU A 108 4.07 -7.47 0.86
N ALA A 109 4.33 -8.41 1.77
CA ALA A 109 5.64 -9.07 1.91
C ALA A 109 5.87 -10.24 0.94
N ARG A 110 4.83 -10.68 0.23
CA ARG A 110 4.92 -11.82 -0.68
C ARG A 110 5.82 -11.51 -1.88
N THR A 111 6.70 -12.46 -2.20
CA THR A 111 7.66 -12.37 -3.32
C THR A 111 7.16 -13.05 -4.60
N VAL A 112 5.94 -13.58 -4.60
CA VAL A 112 5.33 -14.19 -5.78
C VAL A 112 4.77 -13.12 -6.72
N PRO A 113 4.59 -13.41 -8.02
CA PRO A 113 3.91 -12.51 -8.93
C PRO A 113 2.50 -12.18 -8.44
N LEU A 114 2.15 -10.88 -8.48
CA LEU A 114 0.82 -10.41 -8.14
C LEU A 114 -0.23 -10.92 -9.14
N GLY A 115 -1.45 -11.11 -8.65
CA GLY A 115 -2.62 -11.30 -9.51
C GLY A 115 -2.83 -10.11 -10.47
N ALA A 116 -3.57 -10.32 -11.56
CA ALA A 116 -3.68 -9.37 -12.65
C ALA A 116 -4.20 -7.97 -12.23
N GLU A 117 -5.13 -7.92 -11.26
CA GLU A 117 -5.66 -6.65 -10.76
C GLU A 117 -4.62 -5.87 -9.95
N ALA A 118 -4.04 -6.50 -8.93
CA ALA A 118 -2.98 -5.91 -8.12
C ALA A 118 -1.78 -5.49 -8.97
N GLY A 119 -1.41 -6.29 -9.98
CA GLY A 119 -0.38 -5.97 -10.95
C GLY A 119 -0.64 -4.66 -11.72
N ARG A 120 -1.84 -4.50 -12.28
CA ARG A 120 -2.23 -3.25 -12.99
C ARG A 120 -2.18 -2.02 -12.08
N ILE A 121 -2.60 -2.17 -10.82
CA ILE A 121 -2.60 -1.05 -9.86
C ILE A 121 -1.17 -0.70 -9.47
N ARG A 122 -0.33 -1.70 -9.19
CA ARG A 122 1.10 -1.51 -8.92
C ARG A 122 1.78 -0.76 -10.07
N GLU A 123 1.52 -1.15 -11.32
CA GLU A 123 2.09 -0.46 -12.49
C GLU A 123 1.71 1.03 -12.52
N ARG A 124 0.43 1.35 -12.28
CA ARG A 124 -0.05 2.73 -12.17
C ARG A 124 0.64 3.50 -11.04
N VAL A 125 0.75 2.89 -9.86
CA VAL A 125 1.44 3.48 -8.70
C VAL A 125 2.91 3.79 -9.02
N MET A 126 3.61 2.86 -9.67
CA MET A 126 5.01 3.05 -10.06
C MET A 126 5.18 4.19 -11.07
N ALA A 127 4.26 4.29 -12.05
CA ALA A 127 4.26 5.39 -13.01
C ALA A 127 4.02 6.76 -12.33
N ARG A 128 3.11 6.85 -11.36
CA ARG A 128 2.89 8.08 -10.57
C ARG A 128 4.12 8.44 -9.74
N CYS A 129 4.76 7.46 -9.12
CA CYS A 129 5.98 7.65 -8.34
C CYS A 129 7.11 8.24 -9.22
N GLU A 130 7.29 7.70 -10.43
CA GLU A 130 8.28 8.24 -11.37
C GLU A 130 7.95 9.68 -11.82
N ALA A 131 6.67 9.96 -12.11
CA ALA A 131 6.22 11.32 -12.45
C ALA A 131 6.46 12.31 -11.31
N ALA A 132 6.24 11.92 -10.06
CA ALA A 132 6.50 12.76 -8.89
C ALA A 132 8.00 13.10 -8.75
N PHE A 133 8.91 12.15 -8.96
CA PHE A 133 10.35 12.44 -8.93
C PHE A 133 10.82 13.29 -10.11
N ARG A 134 10.20 13.12 -11.29
CA ARG A 134 10.47 14.00 -12.44
C ARG A 134 10.10 15.45 -12.12
N ARG A 135 8.90 15.66 -11.57
CA ARG A 135 8.44 16.98 -11.12
C ARG A 135 9.33 17.56 -10.00
N ALA A 136 9.72 16.74 -9.04
CA ALA A 136 10.64 17.16 -7.98
C ALA A 136 11.97 17.67 -8.52
N ARG A 137 12.48 17.09 -9.61
CA ARG A 137 13.66 17.61 -10.32
C ARG A 137 13.37 18.92 -11.06
N GLU A 138 12.26 18.97 -11.80
CA GLU A 138 11.85 20.17 -12.55
C GLU A 138 11.64 21.40 -11.63
N GLU A 139 11.16 21.18 -10.42
CA GLU A 139 10.96 22.23 -9.39
C GLU A 139 12.18 22.44 -8.48
N GLY A 140 13.32 21.80 -8.77
CA GLY A 140 14.58 22.04 -8.08
C GLY A 140 14.73 21.40 -6.70
N LEU A 141 13.82 20.51 -6.28
CA LEU A 141 14.00 19.71 -5.07
C LEU A 141 15.10 18.66 -5.26
N LEU A 142 15.21 18.07 -6.46
CA LEU A 142 16.31 17.19 -6.83
C LEU A 142 17.35 17.94 -7.65
N ARG A 143 18.62 17.51 -7.57
CA ARG A 143 19.70 18.03 -8.41
C ARG A 143 19.35 17.86 -9.90
N PRO A 144 19.75 18.80 -10.78
CA PRO A 144 19.40 18.76 -12.21
C PRO A 144 19.99 17.56 -12.94
N ASP A 145 21.12 17.02 -12.45
CA ASP A 145 21.79 15.82 -12.97
C ASP A 145 21.29 14.51 -12.35
N ALA A 146 20.33 14.56 -11.42
CA ALA A 146 19.76 13.37 -10.80
C ALA A 146 18.96 12.55 -11.82
N ASP A 147 19.29 11.26 -11.92
CA ASP A 147 18.49 10.27 -12.66
C ASP A 147 17.23 9.90 -11.85
N PRO A 148 16.01 10.26 -12.30
CA PRO A 148 14.78 9.97 -11.59
C PRO A 148 14.52 8.46 -11.45
N ALA A 149 15.00 7.65 -12.40
CA ALA A 149 14.85 6.19 -12.31
C ALA A 149 15.70 5.63 -11.17
N TRP A 150 16.93 6.11 -11.02
CA TRP A 150 17.79 5.77 -9.88
C TRP A 150 17.22 6.27 -8.55
N VAL A 151 16.79 7.53 -8.47
CA VAL A 151 16.18 8.11 -7.26
C VAL A 151 14.95 7.30 -6.82
N ARG A 152 14.08 6.92 -7.78
CA ARG A 152 12.93 6.05 -7.50
C ARG A 152 13.36 4.70 -6.91
N ARG A 153 14.40 4.06 -7.46
CA ARG A 153 14.91 2.78 -6.93
C ARG A 153 15.45 2.94 -5.51
N ALA A 154 16.23 3.97 -5.25
CA ALA A 154 16.77 4.26 -3.92
C ALA A 154 15.64 4.55 -2.91
N TYR A 155 14.65 5.38 -3.28
CA TYR A 155 13.46 5.64 -2.49
C TYR A 155 12.70 4.35 -2.14
N LEU A 156 12.42 3.49 -3.13
CA LEU A 156 11.69 2.25 -2.88
C LEU A 156 12.47 1.26 -2.02
N ALA A 157 13.80 1.24 -2.10
CA ALA A 157 14.64 0.43 -1.23
C ALA A 157 14.55 0.92 0.24
N LEU A 158 14.69 2.23 0.47
CA LEU A 158 14.54 2.82 1.80
C LEU A 158 13.13 2.62 2.36
N LEU A 159 12.10 2.81 1.54
CA LEU A 159 10.70 2.64 1.93
C LEU A 159 10.40 1.19 2.32
N THR A 160 10.93 0.23 1.57
CA THR A 160 10.77 -1.19 1.87
C THR A 160 11.38 -1.53 3.22
N GLU A 161 12.62 -1.11 3.50
CA GLU A 161 13.26 -1.39 4.79
C GLU A 161 12.64 -0.64 5.96
N THR A 162 12.21 0.59 5.74
CA THR A 162 11.50 1.36 6.76
C THR A 162 10.19 0.66 7.15
N ALA A 163 9.53 0.01 6.20
CA ALA A 163 8.28 -0.71 6.45
C ALA A 163 8.45 -2.08 7.14
N HIS A 164 9.66 -2.64 7.19
CA HIS A 164 9.95 -3.88 7.90
C HIS A 164 10.12 -3.71 9.42
N GLN A 165 10.17 -2.47 9.93
CA GLN A 165 10.24 -2.20 11.37
C GLN A 165 9.00 -2.74 12.11
N GLU A 166 9.12 -3.02 13.42
CA GLU A 166 8.00 -3.57 14.18
C GLU A 166 6.91 -2.51 14.43
N PRO A 167 5.62 -2.90 14.44
CA PRO A 167 4.53 -1.95 14.66
C PRO A 167 4.66 -1.26 16.02
N GLY A 168 4.62 0.08 16.02
CA GLY A 168 4.71 0.90 17.24
C GLY A 168 6.12 1.39 17.59
N GLU A 169 7.16 1.00 16.85
CA GLU A 169 8.52 1.49 17.09
C GLU A 169 8.73 2.96 16.68
N ALA A 170 7.98 3.47 15.70
CA ALA A 170 8.08 4.86 15.26
C ALA A 170 6.82 5.38 14.54
N GLU A 171 6.53 6.66 14.74
CA GLU A 171 5.43 7.37 14.07
C GLU A 171 5.69 7.46 12.54
N PRO A 172 4.70 7.15 11.68
CA PRO A 172 4.87 7.15 10.23
C PRO A 172 5.40 8.48 9.66
N ASP A 173 4.99 9.62 10.21
CA ASP A 173 5.44 10.93 9.76
C ASP A 173 6.93 11.16 10.11
N LEU A 174 7.38 10.69 11.28
CA LEU A 174 8.78 10.77 11.69
C LEU A 174 9.65 9.87 10.80
N LEU A 175 9.18 8.66 10.50
CA LEU A 175 9.86 7.75 9.57
C LEU A 175 9.93 8.35 8.16
N ALA A 176 8.83 8.93 7.67
CA ALA A 176 8.80 9.62 6.39
C ALA A 176 9.80 10.78 6.33
N ALA A 177 9.86 11.60 7.38
CA ALA A 177 10.83 12.69 7.49
C ALA A 177 12.27 12.17 7.41
N ARG A 178 12.64 11.19 8.25
CA ARG A 178 14.00 10.61 8.28
C ARG A 178 14.38 9.98 6.95
N MET A 179 13.46 9.25 6.33
CA MET A 179 13.69 8.57 5.06
C MET A 179 13.92 9.58 3.93
N LEU A 180 13.12 10.65 3.86
CA LEU A 180 13.28 11.69 2.85
C LEU A 180 14.50 12.55 3.09
N ASP A 181 14.81 12.88 4.34
CA ASP A 181 16.05 13.57 4.71
C ASP A 181 17.27 12.76 4.26
N THR A 182 17.29 11.46 4.56
CA THR A 182 18.32 10.53 4.09
C THR A 182 18.41 10.45 2.57
N LEU A 183 17.27 10.43 1.87
CA LEU A 183 17.24 10.36 0.41
C LEU A 183 17.78 11.65 -0.24
N LEU A 184 17.42 12.81 0.31
CA LEU A 184 17.72 14.12 -0.27
C LEU A 184 19.13 14.60 0.07
N TYR A 185 19.59 14.31 1.29
CA TYR A 185 20.84 14.85 1.84
C TYR A 185 21.88 13.77 2.17
N GLY A 186 21.50 12.49 2.16
CA GLY A 186 22.38 11.39 2.57
C GLY A 186 22.63 11.35 4.07
N VAL A 187 23.53 10.46 4.51
CA VAL A 187 23.95 10.33 5.91
C VAL A 187 25.39 10.81 6.16
N GLY A 188 26.06 11.25 5.09
CA GLY A 188 27.42 11.81 5.16
C GLY A 188 27.40 13.21 5.76
N ARG A 189 28.55 13.64 6.29
CA ARG A 189 28.71 15.01 6.79
C ARG A 189 28.48 15.99 5.64
N GLN A 190 27.58 16.94 5.84
CA GLN A 190 27.41 18.08 4.96
C GLN A 190 28.43 19.12 5.43
N ASP A 191 29.47 19.37 4.62
CA ASP A 191 30.49 20.38 4.90
C ASP A 191 29.99 21.81 4.64
#